data_AF-A0A9P7DHW6-F1
#
_entry.id   AF-A0A9P7DHW6-F1
#
_cell.length_a   1.000
_cell.length_b   1.000
_cell.length_c   1.000
_cell.angle_alpha   90.00
_cell.angle_beta   90.00
_cell.angle_gamma   90.00
#
_symmetry.space_group_name_H-M   'P 1'
#
loop_
_entity.id
_entity.type
_entity.pdbx_description
1 polymer ?
#
loop_
_entity_poly.entity_id
_entity_poly.type
_entity_poly.pdbx_seq_one_letter_code
_entity_poly.pdbx_strand_id
1 'polypeptide(L)'
;FFNLNPTFDYHTIKRLLDQLFSVDAEGLSTHALTDSVLSQPDTGTMIKTDGEDSGPYAFLSVLNIGVHNDNMSIKLLSEYILAKSKGDNAFHESLSTILRDPQCQVGLVLCKRLIHMPMPVLPPVYCMLVDEIKNAVE
;
A
#
# COMPACT_ATOMS: atom_id res chain seq x y z
N PHE A 1 -14.02 -10.31 -4.92
CA PHE A 1 -13.18 -9.11 -4.84
C PHE A 1 -14.07 -7.98 -4.36
N PHE A 2 -13.56 -7.13 -3.48
CA PHE A 2 -14.33 -6.07 -2.83
C PHE A 2 -13.51 -4.79 -2.80
N ASN A 3 -14.16 -3.64 -2.91
CA ASN A 3 -13.53 -2.34 -2.71
C ASN A 3 -13.26 -2.11 -1.22
N LEU A 4 -12.29 -1.25 -0.92
CA LEU A 4 -11.92 -0.87 0.44
C LEU A 4 -13.12 -0.30 1.21
N ASN A 5 -13.44 -0.88 2.37
CA ASN A 5 -14.55 -0.43 3.20
C ASN A 5 -14.03 0.04 4.58
N PRO A 6 -14.00 1.36 4.85
CA PRO A 6 -13.44 1.91 6.09
C PRO A 6 -14.22 1.47 7.34
N THR A 7 -15.48 1.05 7.20
CA THR A 7 -16.32 0.62 8.33
C THR A 7 -15.89 -0.75 8.87
N PHE A 8 -15.46 -1.67 8.01
CA PHE A 8 -15.17 -3.06 8.40
C PHE A 8 -13.70 -3.44 8.29
N ASP A 9 -12.92 -2.76 7.46
CA ASP A 9 -11.60 -3.27 7.05
C ASP A 9 -10.42 -2.71 7.85
N TYR A 10 -10.64 -1.65 8.63
CA TYR A 10 -9.60 -0.93 9.37
C TYR A 10 -8.65 -1.86 10.13
N HIS A 11 -9.19 -2.67 11.05
CA HIS A 11 -8.38 -3.52 11.91
C HIS A 11 -7.62 -4.59 11.15
N THR A 12 -8.21 -5.11 10.07
CA THR A 12 -7.62 -6.19 9.28
C THR A 12 -6.51 -5.64 8.38
N ILE A 13 -6.73 -4.51 7.71
CA ILE A 13 -5.70 -3.84 6.91
C ILE A 13 -4.53 -3.43 7.79
N LYS A 14 -4.78 -2.82 8.95
CA LYS A 14 -3.72 -2.47 9.90
C LYS A 14 -2.89 -3.70 10.28
N ARG A 15 -3.55 -4.82 10.63
CA ARG A 15 -2.86 -6.07 10.95
C ARG A 15 -2.06 -6.61 9.76
N LEU A 16 -2.59 -6.53 8.54
CA LEU A 16 -1.87 -6.97 7.34
C LEU A 16 -0.65 -6.07 7.05
N LEU A 17 -0.74 -4.77 7.31
CA LEU A 17 0.39 -3.85 7.24
C LEU A 17 1.43 -4.12 8.32
N ASP A 18 1.02 -4.37 9.57
CA ASP A 18 1.91 -4.80 10.65
C ASP A 18 2.65 -6.09 10.25
N GLN A 19 1.96 -7.04 9.61
CA GLN A 19 2.57 -8.26 9.06
C GLN A 19 3.41 -8.04 7.80
N LEU A 20 3.23 -6.94 7.08
CA LEU A 20 4.03 -6.60 5.90
C LEU A 20 5.41 -6.12 6.33
N PHE A 21 5.45 -5.20 7.30
CA PHE A 21 6.69 -4.60 7.81
C PHE A 21 7.31 -5.38 8.98
N SER A 22 6.57 -6.29 9.60
CA SER A 22 7.04 -7.15 10.69
C SER A 22 7.66 -6.32 11.83
N VAL A 23 8.92 -6.58 12.18
CA VAL A 23 9.62 -5.89 13.28
C VAL A 23 9.79 -4.39 13.06
N ASP A 24 9.74 -3.92 11.82
CA ASP A 24 9.90 -2.51 11.48
C ASP A 24 8.58 -1.71 11.55
N ALA A 25 7.44 -2.39 11.79
CA ALA A 25 6.11 -1.79 11.74
C ALA A 25 5.92 -0.65 12.76
N GLU A 26 6.47 -0.79 13.97
CA GLU A 26 6.37 0.24 15.02
C GLU A 26 6.96 1.58 14.57
N GLY A 27 8.04 1.54 13.79
CA GLY A 27 8.72 2.74 13.28
C GLY A 27 8.06 3.38 12.06
N LEU A 28 7.04 2.74 11.46
CA LEU A 28 6.40 3.19 10.22
C LEU A 28 4.98 3.74 10.42
N SER A 29 4.47 3.73 11.65
CA SER A 29 3.11 4.19 11.98
C SER A 29 2.05 3.56 11.07
N THR A 30 1.84 2.25 11.20
CA THR A 30 0.88 1.50 10.36
C THR A 30 -0.55 1.99 10.50
N HIS A 31 -0.91 2.66 11.61
CA HIS A 31 -2.20 3.32 11.79
C HIS A 31 -2.44 4.40 10.73
N ALA A 32 -1.53 5.38 10.63
CA ALA A 32 -1.68 6.48 9.67
C ALA A 32 -1.53 6.01 8.21
N LEU A 33 -0.83 4.89 7.97
CA LEU A 33 -0.82 4.25 6.66
C LEU A 33 -2.17 3.58 6.36
N THR A 34 -2.79 2.93 7.34
CA THR A 34 -4.13 2.33 7.21
C THR A 34 -5.18 3.41 6.91
N ASP A 35 -5.13 4.54 7.62
CA ASP A 35 -6.01 5.69 7.36
C ASP A 35 -5.87 6.18 5.93
N SER A 36 -4.64 6.25 5.41
CA SER A 36 -4.37 6.68 4.03
C SER A 36 -4.89 5.71 2.99
N VAL A 37 -4.71 4.40 3.21
CA VAL A 37 -5.26 3.36 2.33
C VAL A 37 -6.78 3.48 2.29
N LEU A 38 -7.42 3.63 3.45
CA LEU A 38 -8.88 3.68 3.54
C LEU A 38 -9.49 5.02 3.13
N SER A 39 -8.71 6.09 3.00
CA SER A 39 -9.21 7.38 2.49
C SER A 39 -9.42 7.39 0.97
N GLN A 40 -8.97 6.35 0.26
CA GLN A 40 -9.13 6.18 -1.19
C GLN A 40 -9.88 4.87 -1.51
N PRO A 41 -11.18 4.78 -1.19
CA PRO A 41 -11.92 3.52 -1.26
C PRO A 41 -11.97 2.88 -2.66
N ASP A 42 -11.85 3.71 -3.70
CA ASP A 42 -11.91 3.32 -5.11
C ASP A 42 -10.56 2.90 -5.69
N THR A 43 -9.46 3.03 -4.93
CA THR A 43 -8.10 2.69 -5.38
C THR A 43 -7.52 1.59 -4.48
N GLY A 44 -7.98 0.37 -4.74
CA GLY A 44 -7.50 -0.84 -4.12
C GLY A 44 -8.55 -1.95 -4.09
N THR A 45 -8.08 -3.17 -4.22
CA THR A 45 -8.90 -4.37 -4.21
C THR A 45 -8.60 -5.22 -2.98
N MET A 46 -9.66 -5.77 -2.38
CA MET A 46 -9.57 -6.77 -1.32
C MET A 46 -10.11 -8.12 -1.75
N ILE A 47 -9.60 -9.17 -1.10
CA ILE A 47 -10.12 -10.53 -1.23
C ILE A 47 -10.71 -10.96 0.11
N LYS A 48 -12.04 -11.15 0.11
CA LYS A 48 -12.81 -11.67 1.24
C LYS A 48 -13.50 -12.97 0.81
N THR A 49 -13.54 -13.96 1.69
CA THR A 49 -14.24 -15.25 1.45
C THR A 49 -15.49 -15.42 2.29
N ASP A 50 -15.57 -14.71 3.41
CA ASP A 50 -16.57 -14.97 4.46
C ASP A 50 -17.67 -13.88 4.50
N GLY A 51 -17.85 -13.17 3.38
CA GLY A 51 -18.81 -12.07 3.23
C GLY A 51 -18.16 -10.69 3.18
N GLU A 52 -18.98 -9.69 2.84
CA GLU A 52 -18.52 -8.30 2.64
C GLU A 52 -18.10 -7.63 3.96
N ASP A 53 -18.76 -7.95 5.06
CA ASP A 53 -18.45 -7.40 6.40
C ASP A 53 -17.28 -8.10 7.09
N SER A 54 -16.73 -9.16 6.46
CA SER A 54 -15.58 -9.89 7.00
C SER A 54 -14.25 -9.18 6.72
N GLY A 55 -13.24 -9.52 7.52
CA GLY A 55 -11.89 -9.01 7.29
C GLY A 55 -11.25 -9.61 6.03
N PRO A 56 -10.53 -8.82 5.22
CA PRO A 56 -9.82 -9.31 4.05
C PRO A 56 -8.70 -10.29 4.38
N TYR A 57 -8.59 -11.31 3.53
CA TYR A 57 -7.48 -12.26 3.50
C TYR A 57 -6.27 -11.70 2.74
N ALA A 58 -6.53 -10.74 1.87
CA ALA A 58 -5.52 -10.02 1.13
C ALA A 58 -6.05 -8.66 0.71
N PHE A 59 -5.14 -7.71 0.58
CA PHE A 59 -5.43 -6.41 -0.02
C PHE A 59 -4.28 -6.00 -0.95
N LEU A 60 -4.64 -5.26 -1.98
CA LEU A 60 -3.73 -4.55 -2.87
C LEU A 60 -4.24 -3.12 -3.00
N SER A 61 -3.40 -2.13 -2.74
CA SER A 61 -3.73 -0.71 -2.94
C SER A 61 -2.47 0.04 -3.37
N VAL A 62 -2.62 1.24 -3.91
CA VAL A 62 -1.51 2.11 -4.29
C VAL A 62 -1.70 3.50 -3.69
N LEU A 63 -0.65 4.08 -3.11
CA LEU A 63 -0.66 5.43 -2.55
C LEU A 63 0.30 6.33 -3.32
N ASN A 64 -0.14 7.49 -3.77
CA ASN A 64 0.76 8.46 -4.40
C ASN A 64 1.59 9.19 -3.34
N ILE A 65 2.92 9.02 -3.39
CA ILE A 65 3.86 9.60 -2.42
C ILE A 65 3.87 11.13 -2.48
N GLY A 66 3.70 11.70 -3.67
CA GLY A 66 3.65 13.15 -3.87
C GLY A 66 2.40 13.79 -3.28
N VAL A 67 1.24 13.13 -3.44
CA VAL A 67 -0.05 13.60 -2.90
C VAL A 67 -0.10 13.48 -1.38
N HIS A 68 0.41 12.38 -0.83
CA HIS A 68 0.42 12.12 0.60
C HIS A 68 1.74 12.54 1.27
N ASN A 69 2.44 13.53 0.70
CA ASN A 69 3.75 13.96 1.18
C ASN A 69 3.70 14.49 2.63
N ASP A 70 2.56 15.01 3.10
CA ASP A 70 2.36 15.49 4.46
C ASP A 70 2.06 14.38 5.47
N ASN A 71 1.73 13.17 4.99
CA ASN A 71 1.45 12.04 5.86
C ASN A 71 2.73 11.52 6.52
N MET A 72 2.73 11.42 7.84
CA MET A 72 3.87 10.95 8.63
C MET A 72 4.34 9.56 8.21
N SER A 73 3.43 8.61 7.96
CA SER A 73 3.79 7.26 7.56
C SER A 73 4.47 7.23 6.20
N ILE A 74 4.03 8.06 5.25
CA ILE A 74 4.66 8.15 3.92
C ILE A 74 6.07 8.74 4.02
N LYS A 75 6.29 9.75 4.87
CA LYS A 75 7.63 10.29 5.14
C LYS A 75 8.55 9.23 5.74
N LEU A 76 8.09 8.56 6.81
CA LEU A 76 8.86 7.50 7.48
C LEU A 76 9.18 6.33 6.55
N LEU A 77 8.24 5.95 5.69
CA LEU A 77 8.40 4.86 4.74
C LEU A 77 9.37 5.25 3.61
N SER A 78 9.31 6.48 3.12
CA SER A 78 10.29 7.01 2.15
C SER A 78 11.71 7.02 2.72
N GLU A 79 11.86 7.49 3.96
CA GLU A 79 13.14 7.45 4.69
C GLU A 79 13.63 6.02 4.93
N TYR A 80 12.73 5.11 5.28
CA TYR A 80 13.03 3.68 5.45
C TYR A 80 13.54 3.04 4.15
N ILE A 81 12.86 3.24 3.02
CA ILE A 81 13.29 2.73 1.72
C ILE A 81 14.67 3.30 1.37
N LEU A 82 14.87 4.61 1.55
CA LEU A 82 16.17 5.25 1.32
C LEU A 82 17.26 4.68 2.22
N ALA A 83 16.98 4.43 3.50
CA ALA A 83 17.93 3.81 4.41
C ALA A 83 18.36 2.41 3.97
N LYS A 84 17.44 1.59 3.44
CA LYS A 84 17.74 0.24 2.92
C LYS A 84 18.53 0.27 1.61
N SER A 85 18.37 1.31 0.80
CA SER A 85 19.09 1.44 -0.48
C SER A 85 20.57 1.83 -0.36
N LYS A 86 21.05 2.26 0.82
CA LYS A 86 22.43 2.74 1.04
C LYS A 86 23.54 1.71 0.74
N GLY A 87 23.20 0.43 0.57
CA GLY A 87 24.17 -0.60 0.16
C GLY A 87 24.67 -0.46 -1.28
N ASP A 88 23.94 0.28 -2.12
CA ASP A 88 24.30 0.58 -3.51
C ASP A 88 24.10 2.07 -3.78
N ASN A 89 25.20 2.81 -3.94
CA ASN A 89 25.17 4.26 -4.11
C ASN A 89 24.45 4.69 -5.40
N ALA A 90 24.64 3.97 -6.51
CA ALA A 90 24.03 4.35 -7.79
C ALA A 90 22.51 4.15 -7.73
N PHE A 91 22.06 3.05 -7.11
CA PHE A 91 20.64 2.81 -6.86
C PHE A 91 20.06 3.83 -5.87
N HIS A 92 20.78 4.14 -4.79
CA HIS A 92 20.36 5.12 -3.78
C HIS A 92 20.14 6.51 -4.40
N GLU A 93 21.09 7.01 -5.20
CA GLU A 93 20.98 8.32 -5.85
C GLU A 93 19.78 8.37 -6.80
N SER A 94 19.62 7.33 -7.63
CA SER A 94 18.49 7.22 -8.57
C SER A 94 17.14 7.21 -7.86
N LEU A 95 17.01 6.39 -6.81
CA LEU A 95 15.78 6.28 -6.03
C LEU A 95 15.48 7.57 -5.25
N SER A 96 16.51 8.23 -4.71
CA SER A 96 16.36 9.52 -4.02
C SER A 96 15.89 10.63 -4.94
N THR A 97 16.31 10.61 -6.21
CA THR A 97 15.86 11.57 -7.22
C THR A 97 14.39 11.37 -7.52
N ILE A 98 13.98 10.11 -7.77
CA ILE A 98 12.60 9.75 -8.10
C ILE A 98 11.63 10.06 -6.95
N LEU A 99 12.00 9.76 -5.70
CA LEU A 99 11.12 10.01 -4.55
C LEU A 99 10.98 11.49 -4.18
N ARG A 100 11.98 12.33 -4.52
CA ARG A 100 11.96 13.77 -4.21
C ARG A 100 11.35 14.61 -5.31
N ASP A 101 11.34 14.12 -6.54
CA ASP A 101 10.77 14.85 -7.66
C ASP A 101 9.25 14.70 -7.70
N PRO A 102 8.47 15.77 -7.42
CA PRO A 102 7.01 15.72 -7.46
C PRO A 102 6.46 15.46 -8.88
N GLN A 103 7.26 15.68 -9.93
CA GLN A 103 6.85 15.39 -11.32
C GLN A 103 6.86 13.89 -11.63
N CYS A 104 7.58 13.07 -10.86
CA CYS A 104 7.66 11.63 -11.10
C CYS A 104 6.37 10.86 -10.72
N GLN A 105 5.47 11.46 -9.94
CA GLN A 105 4.16 10.87 -9.56
C GLN A 105 4.28 9.40 -9.10
N VAL A 106 5.09 9.17 -8.06
CA VAL A 106 5.42 7.82 -7.60
C VAL A 106 4.27 7.19 -6.82
N GLY A 107 3.76 6.06 -7.32
CA GLY A 107 2.79 5.21 -6.61
C GLY A 107 3.45 4.12 -5.77
N LEU A 108 3.23 4.16 -4.45
CA LEU A 108 3.62 3.12 -3.51
C LEU A 108 2.58 2.01 -3.49
N VAL A 109 2.91 0.86 -4.08
CA VAL A 109 2.03 -0.32 -4.08
C VAL A 109 2.17 -1.09 -2.77
N LEU A 110 1.07 -1.22 -2.04
CA LEU A 110 0.96 -1.99 -0.80
C LEU A 110 0.19 -3.29 -1.10
N CYS A 111 0.90 -4.41 -1.01
CA CYS A 111 0.34 -5.73 -1.29
C CYS A 111 0.62 -6.67 -0.13
N LYS A 112 -0.42 -7.17 0.54
CA LYS A 112 -0.28 -8.24 1.53
C LYS A 112 -1.40 -9.25 1.38
N ARG A 113 -1.02 -10.53 1.51
CA ARG A 113 -1.94 -11.66 1.63
C ARG A 113 -1.55 -12.55 2.79
N LEU A 114 -2.54 -13.27 3.31
CA LEU A 114 -2.29 -14.41 4.20
C LEU A 114 -1.59 -15.54 3.42
N ILE A 115 -0.76 -16.30 4.12
CA ILE A 115 0.09 -17.34 3.52
C ILE A 115 -0.71 -18.42 2.79
N HIS A 116 -1.92 -18.72 3.27
CA HIS A 116 -2.80 -19.74 2.72
C HIS A 116 -3.59 -19.27 1.49
N MET A 117 -3.49 -17.99 1.11
CA MET A 117 -4.15 -17.50 -0.09
C MET A 117 -3.46 -18.06 -1.36
N PRO A 118 -4.23 -18.62 -2.31
CA PRO A 118 -3.68 -19.19 -3.53
C PRO A 118 -3.09 -18.11 -4.44
N MET A 119 -1.88 -18.37 -4.94
CA MET A 119 -1.14 -17.44 -5.82
C MET A 119 -1.87 -17.05 -7.12
N PRO A 120 -2.64 -17.93 -7.79
CA PRO A 120 -3.36 -17.58 -9.03
C PRO A 120 -4.37 -16.44 -8.90
N VAL A 121 -4.70 -16.00 -7.69
CA VAL A 121 -5.65 -14.89 -7.45
C VAL A 121 -4.97 -13.52 -7.61
N LEU A 122 -3.63 -13.42 -7.56
CA LEU A 122 -2.94 -12.13 -7.67
C LEU A 122 -2.98 -11.49 -9.07
N PRO A 123 -2.71 -12.22 -10.19
CA PRO A 123 -2.73 -11.61 -11.52
C PRO A 123 -4.01 -10.81 -11.84
N PRO A 124 -5.24 -11.32 -11.63
CA PRO A 124 -6.43 -10.53 -11.90
C PRO A 124 -6.56 -9.32 -10.98
N VAL A 125 -6.05 -9.39 -9.74
CA VAL A 125 -6.08 -8.25 -8.80
C VAL A 125 -5.13 -7.13 -9.23
N TYR A 126 -3.97 -7.46 -9.81
CA TYR A 126 -3.10 -6.45 -10.41
C TYR A 126 -3.73 -5.80 -11.65
N CYS A 127 -4.47 -6.57 -12.47
CA CYS A 127 -5.22 -5.99 -13.58
C CYS A 127 -6.29 -5.01 -13.07
N MET A 128 -7.05 -5.40 -12.03
CA MET A 128 -8.04 -4.53 -11.38
C MET A 128 -7.39 -3.25 -10.86
N LEU A 129 -6.26 -3.35 -10.16
CA LEU A 129 -5.54 -2.17 -9.66
C LEU A 129 -5.14 -1.21 -10.79
N VAL A 130 -4.68 -1.73 -11.93
CA VAL A 130 -4.32 -0.88 -13.08
C VAL A 130 -5.53 -0.12 -13.61
N ASP A 131 -6.69 -0.76 -13.66
CA ASP A 131 -7.93 -0.11 -14.13
C ASP A 131 -8.48 0.86 -13.08
N GLU A 132 -8.41 0.53 -11.79
CA GLU A 132 -8.74 1.42 -10.66
C GLU A 132 -7.87 2.69 -10.70
N ILE A 133 -6.57 2.57 -10.95
CA ILE A 133 -5.66 3.72 -11.09
C ILE A 133 -6.07 4.62 -12.26
N LYS A 134 -6.41 4.04 -13.41
CA LYS A 134 -6.84 4.85 -14.57
C LYS A 134 -8.13 5.60 -14.26
N ASN A 135 -9.10 4.91 -13.67
CA ASN A 135 -10.39 5.51 -13.31
C ASN A 135 -10.27 6.61 -12.25
N ALA A 136 -9.26 6.53 -11.37
CA ALA A 136 -9.03 7.55 -10.35
C ALA A 136 -8.35 8.82 -10.89
N VAL A 137 -7.78 8.77 -12.10
CA VAL A 137 -7.11 9.90 -12.76
C VAL A 137 -8.04 10.62 -13.75
N GLU A 138 -9.11 9.94 -14.22
CA GLU A 138 -10.18 10.51 -15.06
C GLU A 138 -11.14 11.39 -14.25
#